data_AF-A0A2R9BVI4-F1
#
_entry.id   AF-A0A2R9BVI4-F1
#
_cell.length_a   1.000
_cell.length_b   1.000
_cell.length_c   1.000
_cell.angle_alpha   90.00
_cell.angle_beta   90.00
_cell.angle_gamma   90.00
#
_symmetry.space_group_name_H-M   'P 1'
#
loop_
_entity.id
_entity.type
_entity.pdbx_description
1 polymer ?
#
loop_
_entity_poly.entity_id
_entity_poly.type
_entity_poly.pdbx_seq_one_letter_code
_entity_poly.pdbx_strand_id
1 'polypeptide(L)'
;MALYELFSHPVERSYRAGLCSKAALFLLLAAALTYIPPLLVAFRSHGFWLKRSSYEEQPTVRFQHQVLLVALLGPESGGFLAWSTFPAFNRLQGDRLRVPLVSTREEDRNQDGKTDMLHFKLELPLQSTEHVLGVQLILTFSYRLHISVINGTSPFAYDYDLTHIVAAYQERNVTTVLNDPNPIWLVGRAADAPFVINAIIRYPVEVISYQPGFWEMVKFAWVQYVSILLIFLWVFERIKIFVFQNQVVTTIPVTVTPRGDLCKEHLS
;
A
#
# COMPACT_ATOMS: atom_id res chain seq x y z
N MET A 1 -61.32 -34.94 -11.33
CA MET A 1 -60.70 -34.74 -12.66
C MET A 1 -59.73 -33.59 -12.55
N ALA A 2 -58.44 -33.81 -12.83
CA ALA A 2 -57.44 -32.76 -12.86
C ALA A 2 -57.54 -32.03 -14.21
N LEU A 3 -57.81 -30.73 -14.18
CA LEU A 3 -57.84 -29.89 -15.38
C LEU A 3 -56.40 -29.54 -15.78
N TYR A 4 -56.07 -29.78 -17.05
CA TYR A 4 -54.80 -29.38 -17.64
C TYR A 4 -55.00 -28.08 -18.43
N GLU A 5 -54.17 -27.08 -18.15
CA GLU A 5 -54.15 -25.83 -18.89
C GLU A 5 -53.53 -26.08 -20.27
N LEU A 6 -54.37 -26.08 -21.32
CA LEU A 6 -53.93 -26.34 -22.69
C LEU A 6 -53.23 -25.13 -23.34
N PHE A 7 -53.52 -23.91 -22.86
CA PHE A 7 -53.03 -22.69 -23.51
C PHE A 7 -53.13 -21.48 -22.58
N SER A 8 -52.09 -20.64 -22.58
CA SER A 8 -52.11 -19.33 -21.92
C SER A 8 -51.38 -18.28 -22.76
N HIS A 9 -51.88 -17.05 -22.74
CA HIS A 9 -51.21 -15.91 -23.35
C HIS A 9 -51.02 -14.80 -22.31
N PRO A 10 -49.86 -14.11 -22.31
CA PRO A 10 -49.63 -12.99 -21.41
C PRO A 10 -50.53 -11.81 -21.83
N VAL A 11 -51.46 -11.42 -20.96
CA VAL A 11 -52.24 -10.19 -21.14
C VAL A 11 -51.42 -9.00 -20.65
N GLU A 12 -50.97 -8.15 -21.57
CA GLU A 12 -50.36 -6.87 -21.22
C GLU A 12 -51.42 -5.93 -20.61
N ARG A 13 -51.32 -5.70 -19.29
CA ARG A 13 -52.14 -4.70 -18.59
C ARG A 13 -51.40 -3.38 -18.53
N SER A 14 -51.90 -2.38 -19.24
CA SER A 14 -51.38 -1.01 -19.17
C SER A 14 -52.19 -0.19 -18.16
N TYR A 15 -51.52 0.44 -17.20
CA TYR A 15 -52.16 1.34 -16.25
C TYR A 15 -51.92 2.78 -16.69
N ARG A 16 -53.00 3.53 -16.99
CA ARG A 16 -52.90 4.94 -17.37
C ARG A 16 -53.40 5.84 -16.24
N ALA A 17 -52.70 6.93 -16.01
CA ALA A 17 -53.07 7.96 -15.05
C ALA A 17 -52.73 9.35 -15.63
N GLY A 18 -53.49 10.38 -15.23
CA GLY A 18 -53.20 11.77 -15.59
C GLY A 18 -52.00 12.33 -14.83
N LEU A 19 -51.33 13.33 -15.42
CA LEU A 19 -50.09 13.95 -14.89
C LEU A 19 -50.26 14.62 -13.51
N CYS A 20 -51.48 15.02 -13.14
CA CYS A 20 -51.81 15.61 -11.82
C CYS A 20 -52.76 14.71 -11.02
N SER A 21 -52.38 13.44 -10.83
CA SER A 21 -53.18 12.45 -10.11
C SER A 21 -52.42 11.87 -8.90
N LYS A 22 -53.15 11.27 -7.94
CA LYS A 22 -52.54 10.58 -6.79
C LYS A 22 -51.54 9.49 -7.23
N ALA A 23 -51.74 8.86 -8.38
CA ALA A 23 -50.84 7.86 -8.96
C ALA A 23 -49.53 8.47 -9.49
N ALA A 24 -49.61 9.64 -10.13
CA ALA A 24 -48.42 10.36 -10.58
C ALA A 24 -47.57 10.84 -9.39
N LEU A 25 -48.21 11.34 -8.32
CA LEU A 25 -47.52 11.72 -7.08
C LEU A 25 -46.85 10.51 -6.42
N PHE A 26 -47.53 9.36 -6.35
CA PHE A 26 -46.95 8.13 -5.83
C PHE A 26 -45.73 7.69 -6.65
N LEU A 27 -45.80 7.72 -7.98
CA LEU A 27 -44.67 7.37 -8.85
C LEU A 27 -43.48 8.32 -8.67
N LEU A 28 -43.74 9.63 -8.53
CA LEU A 28 -42.70 10.62 -8.26
C LEU A 28 -42.02 10.35 -6.91
N LEU A 29 -42.82 10.14 -5.85
CA LEU A 29 -42.30 9.83 -4.52
C LEU A 29 -41.54 8.51 -4.50
N ALA A 30 -42.06 7.47 -5.15
CA ALA A 30 -41.39 6.18 -5.27
C ALA A 30 -40.06 6.32 -6.03
N ALA A 31 -40.01 7.11 -7.11
CA ALA A 31 -38.78 7.38 -7.84
C ALA A 31 -37.77 8.15 -6.96
N ALA A 32 -38.20 9.22 -6.28
CA ALA A 32 -37.35 9.97 -5.36
C ALA A 32 -36.80 9.05 -4.26
N LEU A 33 -37.62 8.19 -3.67
CA LEU A 33 -37.23 7.24 -2.63
C LEU A 33 -36.40 6.06 -3.16
N THR A 34 -36.44 5.79 -4.47
CA THR A 34 -35.59 4.78 -5.11
C THR A 34 -34.18 5.32 -5.35
N TYR A 35 -34.01 6.60 -5.72
CA TYR A 35 -32.70 7.14 -6.12
C TYR A 35 -32.00 8.00 -5.03
N ILE A 36 -32.73 8.76 -4.22
CA ILE A 36 -32.14 9.69 -3.23
C ILE A 36 -31.55 8.95 -2.02
N PRO A 37 -32.24 7.98 -1.39
CA PRO A 37 -31.68 7.28 -0.22
C PRO A 37 -30.40 6.50 -0.51
N PRO A 38 -30.26 5.75 -1.63
CA PRO A 38 -28.98 5.11 -1.97
C PRO A 38 -27.81 6.09 -2.08
N LEU A 39 -28.06 7.27 -2.66
CA LEU A 39 -27.04 8.32 -2.76
C LEU A 39 -26.62 8.84 -1.39
N LEU A 40 -27.59 9.09 -0.49
CA LEU A 40 -27.31 9.54 0.87
C LEU A 40 -26.55 8.49 1.69
N VAL A 41 -26.93 7.22 1.57
CA VAL A 41 -26.25 6.11 2.26
C VAL A 41 -24.82 5.97 1.74
N ALA A 42 -24.62 5.97 0.42
CA ALA A 42 -23.29 5.92 -0.19
C ALA A 42 -22.43 7.11 0.27
N PHE A 43 -22.97 8.33 0.24
CA PHE A 43 -22.28 9.53 0.71
C PHE A 43 -21.89 9.46 2.19
N ARG A 44 -22.78 8.93 3.04
CA ARG A 44 -22.55 8.82 4.49
C ARG A 44 -21.57 7.69 4.86
N SER A 45 -21.39 6.70 4.00
CA SER A 45 -20.53 5.51 4.22
C SER A 45 -19.02 5.78 4.16
N HIS A 46 -18.59 7.04 4.03
CA HIS A 46 -17.18 7.47 3.98
C HIS A 46 -16.33 6.94 2.82
N GLY A 47 -16.83 6.04 1.97
CA GLY A 47 -16.12 5.60 0.76
C GLY A 47 -16.40 6.40 -0.50
N PHE A 48 -17.41 7.29 -0.48
CA PHE A 48 -17.74 8.15 -1.61
C PHE A 48 -16.68 9.22 -1.89
N TRP A 49 -16.02 9.73 -0.84
CA TRP A 49 -14.97 10.75 -0.96
C TRP A 49 -13.72 10.34 -0.18
N LEU A 50 -12.96 9.41 -0.76
CA LEU A 50 -11.76 8.87 -0.14
C LEU A 50 -10.65 9.93 -0.10
N LYS A 51 -10.22 10.33 1.10
CA LYS A 51 -9.20 11.38 1.29
C LYS A 51 -7.76 10.86 1.27
N ARG A 52 -7.56 9.61 1.67
CA ARG A 52 -6.26 8.94 1.70
C ARG A 52 -6.45 7.50 1.26
N SER A 53 -5.57 7.04 0.38
CA SER A 53 -5.40 5.64 0.02
C SER A 53 -3.95 5.27 0.29
N SER A 54 -3.70 3.98 0.45
CA SER A 54 -2.38 3.47 0.72
C SER A 54 -2.13 2.24 -0.14
N TYR A 55 -0.89 2.08 -0.59
CA TYR A 55 -0.44 0.86 -1.21
C TYR A 55 0.86 0.41 -0.56
N GLU A 56 1.09 -0.89 -0.60
CA GLU A 56 2.31 -1.51 -0.13
C GLU A 56 3.31 -1.58 -1.27
N GLU A 57 4.53 -1.09 -1.03
CA GLU A 57 5.64 -1.21 -1.97
C GLU A 57 6.91 -1.63 -1.24
N GLN A 58 7.59 -2.64 -1.80
CA GLN A 58 8.91 -3.03 -1.32
C GLN A 58 9.99 -2.27 -2.08
N PRO A 59 10.86 -1.52 -1.37
CA PRO A 59 11.93 -0.77 -1.99
C PRO A 59 12.98 -1.68 -2.62
N THR A 60 13.54 -1.26 -3.76
CA THR A 60 14.71 -1.93 -4.35
C THR A 60 15.98 -1.42 -3.68
N VAL A 61 16.43 -2.12 -2.65
CA VAL A 61 17.67 -1.83 -1.93
C VAL A 61 18.77 -2.77 -2.44
N ARG A 62 19.97 -2.24 -2.66
CA ARG A 62 21.17 -3.08 -2.84
C ARG A 62 22.30 -2.61 -1.96
N PHE A 63 22.99 -3.55 -1.35
CA PHE A 63 24.19 -3.24 -0.60
C PHE A 63 25.34 -2.89 -1.56
N GLN A 64 25.95 -1.71 -1.39
CA GLN A 64 27.01 -1.26 -2.29
C GLN A 64 28.38 -1.90 -1.97
N HIS A 65 28.44 -2.77 -0.95
CA HIS A 65 29.69 -3.33 -0.45
C HIS A 65 30.70 -2.25 -0.02
N GLN A 66 30.22 -1.07 0.39
CA GLN A 66 31.06 -0.04 0.99
C GLN A 66 30.77 0.06 2.48
N VAL A 67 31.84 -0.08 3.26
CA VAL A 67 31.82 -0.19 4.71
C VAL A 67 32.84 0.78 5.28
N LEU A 68 32.47 1.45 6.36
CA LEU A 68 33.39 2.24 7.18
C LEU A 68 33.23 1.80 8.63
N LEU A 69 34.33 1.36 9.23
CA LEU A 69 34.41 0.84 10.59
C LEU A 69 35.40 1.67 11.39
N VAL A 70 34.99 2.08 12.58
CA VAL A 70 35.85 2.62 13.62
C VAL A 70 35.57 1.86 14.91
N ALA A 71 36.56 1.14 15.41
CA ALA A 71 36.52 0.41 16.67
C ALA A 71 37.34 1.18 17.72
N LEU A 72 36.68 1.61 18.79
CA LEU A 72 37.30 2.30 19.91
C LEU A 72 37.92 1.25 20.84
N LEU A 73 39.21 1.42 21.16
CA LEU A 73 39.95 0.54 22.04
C LEU A 73 39.99 1.09 23.47
N GLY A 74 40.17 0.20 24.45
CA GLY A 74 40.55 0.51 25.82
C GLY A 74 41.68 -0.42 26.30
N PRO A 75 42.46 -0.04 27.34
CA PRO A 75 42.26 1.08 28.26
C PRO A 75 43.03 2.38 27.92
N GLU A 76 43.87 2.40 26.88
CA GLU A 76 44.63 3.60 26.51
C GLU A 76 43.69 4.70 25.98
N SER A 77 43.79 5.91 26.55
CA SER A 77 42.96 7.05 26.16
C SER A 77 43.22 7.44 24.70
N GLY A 78 42.26 7.16 23.84
CA GLY A 78 42.25 7.57 22.42
C GLY A 78 42.77 6.52 21.43
N GLY A 79 43.01 5.28 21.86
CA GLY A 79 43.28 4.18 20.94
C GLY A 79 42.05 3.85 20.10
N PHE A 80 42.19 3.81 18.77
CA PHE A 80 41.15 3.30 17.88
C PHE A 80 41.76 2.57 16.70
N LEU A 81 41.01 1.60 16.19
CA LEU A 81 41.29 0.91 14.94
C LEU A 81 40.26 1.34 13.92
N ALA A 82 40.70 1.62 12.71
CA ALA A 82 39.82 2.05 11.65
C ALA A 82 40.08 1.23 10.40
N TRP A 83 39.01 0.97 9.65
CA TRP A 83 39.08 0.33 8.36
C TRP A 83 37.89 0.70 7.52
N SER A 84 38.10 0.86 6.22
CA SER A 84 37.02 1.02 5.28
C SER A 84 37.31 0.29 3.99
N THR A 85 36.31 0.20 3.13
CA THR A 85 36.48 -0.21 1.73
C THR A 85 37.06 0.90 0.86
N PHE A 86 37.15 2.14 1.37
CA PHE A 86 37.67 3.29 0.65
C PHE A 86 39.20 3.38 0.78
N PRO A 87 39.95 3.28 -0.33
CA PRO A 87 41.41 3.29 -0.27
C PRO A 87 41.99 4.58 0.29
N ALA A 88 41.37 5.73 -0.01
CA ALA A 88 41.85 7.03 0.45
C ALA A 88 41.75 7.16 1.98
N PHE A 89 40.63 6.73 2.59
CA PHE A 89 40.50 6.68 4.05
C PHE A 89 41.55 5.76 4.69
N ASN A 90 41.77 4.56 4.14
CA ASN A 90 42.73 3.61 4.70
C ASN A 90 44.17 4.16 4.70
N ARG A 91 44.55 4.95 3.68
CA ARG A 91 45.85 5.61 3.64
C ARG A 91 46.02 6.67 4.74
N LEU A 92 44.94 7.33 5.14
CA LEU A 92 44.96 8.35 6.20
C LEU A 92 45.14 7.73 7.60
N GLN A 93 44.78 6.46 7.79
CA GLN A 93 44.84 5.80 9.11
C GLN A 93 46.25 5.32 9.51
N GLY A 94 47.13 5.05 8.55
CA GLY A 94 48.50 4.59 8.81
C GLY A 94 48.52 3.37 9.74
N ASP A 95 49.21 3.49 10.88
CA ASP A 95 49.37 2.41 11.86
C ASP A 95 48.07 1.98 12.58
N ARG A 96 47.00 2.78 12.47
CA ARG A 96 45.68 2.48 13.03
C ARG A 96 44.80 1.63 12.10
N LEU A 97 45.29 1.32 10.90
CA LEU A 97 44.59 0.49 9.93
C LEU A 97 44.64 -0.98 10.35
N ARG A 98 43.47 -1.60 10.50
CA ARG A 98 43.37 -3.06 10.70
C ARG A 98 42.35 -3.66 9.75
N VAL A 99 42.80 -4.54 8.86
CA VAL A 99 41.94 -5.15 7.84
C VAL A 99 41.14 -6.32 8.46
N PRO A 100 39.79 -6.24 8.49
CA PRO A 100 38.92 -7.33 8.94
C PRO A 100 38.57 -8.28 7.79
N LEU A 101 38.05 -9.46 8.13
CA LEU A 101 37.35 -10.33 7.20
C LEU A 101 35.88 -9.92 7.14
N VAL A 102 35.37 -9.58 5.95
CA VAL A 102 33.98 -9.17 5.74
C VAL A 102 33.27 -10.21 4.88
N SER A 103 32.11 -10.67 5.32
CA SER A 103 31.24 -11.60 4.61
C SER A 103 29.83 -11.03 4.54
N THR A 104 29.26 -10.99 3.34
CA THR A 104 27.90 -10.51 3.10
C THR A 104 27.09 -11.54 2.34
N ARG A 105 25.82 -11.67 2.71
CA ARG A 105 24.85 -12.52 2.00
C ARG A 105 23.51 -11.80 1.95
N GLU A 106 23.09 -11.47 0.74
CA GLU A 106 21.75 -10.99 0.46
C GLU A 106 20.81 -12.20 0.27
N GLU A 107 19.62 -12.14 0.86
CA GLU A 107 18.63 -13.20 0.83
C GLU A 107 17.28 -12.64 0.35
N ASP A 108 16.71 -13.31 -0.65
CA ASP A 108 15.35 -13.14 -1.15
C ASP A 108 14.55 -14.36 -0.64
N ARG A 109 13.63 -14.14 0.30
CA ARG A 109 12.88 -15.20 0.97
C ARG A 109 11.63 -15.60 0.20
N ASN A 110 11.00 -14.66 -0.49
CA ASN A 110 9.76 -14.89 -1.22
C ASN A 110 9.98 -15.20 -2.72
N GLN A 111 11.23 -15.14 -3.18
CA GLN A 111 11.68 -15.39 -4.56
C GLN A 111 11.04 -14.44 -5.59
N ASP A 112 10.76 -13.20 -5.19
CA ASP A 112 10.16 -12.20 -6.06
C ASP A 112 11.20 -11.37 -6.87
N GLY A 113 12.49 -11.64 -6.66
CA GLY A 113 13.60 -10.95 -7.31
C GLY A 113 14.06 -9.68 -6.58
N LYS A 114 13.46 -9.35 -5.43
CA LYS A 114 13.90 -8.29 -4.52
C LYS A 114 14.57 -8.89 -3.29
N THR A 115 15.60 -8.22 -2.81
CA THR A 115 16.28 -8.64 -1.60
C THR A 115 15.44 -8.28 -0.37
N ASP A 116 15.23 -9.24 0.54
CA ASP A 116 14.49 -9.05 1.79
C ASP A 116 15.40 -8.83 2.99
N MET A 117 16.59 -9.43 2.98
CA MET A 117 17.51 -9.35 4.10
C MET A 117 18.97 -9.31 3.67
N LEU A 118 19.78 -8.62 4.46
CA LEU A 118 21.24 -8.67 4.41
C LEU A 118 21.78 -9.30 5.68
N HIS A 119 22.47 -10.43 5.52
CA HIS A 119 23.35 -10.99 6.54
C HIS A 119 24.74 -10.39 6.36
N PHE A 120 25.19 -9.66 7.37
CA PHE A 120 26.51 -9.03 7.41
C PHE A 120 27.31 -9.61 8.57
N LYS A 121 28.51 -10.10 8.26
CA LYS A 121 29.46 -10.61 9.25
C LYS A 121 30.81 -9.91 9.04
N LEU A 122 31.36 -9.37 10.12
CA LEU A 122 32.69 -8.76 10.12
C LEU A 122 33.52 -9.34 11.25
N GLU A 123 34.73 -9.78 10.95
CA GLU A 123 35.68 -10.33 11.92
C GLU A 123 36.93 -9.43 11.95
N LEU A 124 37.07 -8.63 12.99
CA LEU A 124 38.19 -7.74 13.21
C LEU A 124 39.28 -8.47 14.00
N PRO A 125 40.45 -8.76 13.41
CA PRO A 125 41.54 -9.40 14.14
C PRO A 125 42.12 -8.41 15.16
N LEU A 126 42.14 -8.84 16.43
CA LEU A 126 42.64 -8.05 17.56
C LEU A 126 43.80 -8.78 18.23
N GLN A 127 44.70 -8.01 18.84
CA GLN A 127 45.76 -8.55 19.68
C GLN A 127 45.20 -8.92 21.06
N SER A 128 45.91 -9.77 21.79
CA SER A 128 45.52 -10.23 23.13
C SER A 128 45.39 -9.10 24.16
N THR A 129 46.08 -7.98 23.95
CA THR A 129 46.06 -6.77 24.79
C THR A 129 44.98 -5.76 24.37
N GLU A 130 44.40 -5.90 23.18
CA GLU A 130 43.44 -4.95 22.61
C GLU A 130 42.00 -5.32 23.03
N HIS A 131 41.32 -4.40 23.72
CA HIS A 131 39.91 -4.54 24.09
C HIS A 131 39.07 -3.49 23.37
N VAL A 132 37.99 -3.89 22.70
CA VAL A 132 37.05 -2.96 22.05
C VAL A 132 36.05 -2.48 23.09
N LEU A 133 35.88 -1.16 23.21
CA LEU A 133 34.90 -0.52 24.08
C LEU A 133 33.65 -0.07 23.31
N GLY A 134 33.81 0.26 22.04
CA GLY A 134 32.72 0.77 21.20
C GLY A 134 33.01 0.58 19.73
N VAL A 135 31.96 0.54 18.93
CA VAL A 135 32.04 0.35 17.49
C VAL A 135 31.12 1.34 16.81
N GLN A 136 31.67 2.03 15.81
CA GLN A 136 30.92 2.82 14.85
C GLN A 136 31.05 2.14 13.50
N LEU A 137 29.91 1.75 12.93
CA LEU A 137 29.83 1.04 11.66
C LEU A 137 28.85 1.77 10.75
N ILE A 138 29.34 2.19 9.58
CA ILE A 138 28.52 2.71 8.50
C ILE A 138 28.51 1.69 7.36
N LEU A 139 27.30 1.33 6.94
CA LEU A 139 27.04 0.51 5.77
C LEU A 139 26.34 1.36 4.73
N THR A 140 26.78 1.28 3.48
CA THR A 140 26.21 2.06 2.38
C THR A 140 25.31 1.20 1.50
N PHE A 141 24.15 1.78 1.16
CA PHE A 141 23.14 1.12 0.33
C PHE A 141 22.82 2.01 -0.87
N SER A 142 22.53 1.40 -2.03
CA SER A 142 21.97 2.10 -3.17
C SER A 142 20.45 2.05 -3.09
N TYR A 143 19.83 3.22 -3.12
CA TYR A 143 18.40 3.41 -3.28
C TYR A 143 18.16 4.10 -4.62
N ARG A 144 17.09 3.73 -5.34
CA ARG A 144 16.90 3.99 -6.78
C ARG A 144 16.77 5.46 -7.23
N LEU A 145 17.13 6.45 -6.40
CA LEU A 145 16.95 7.88 -6.69
C LEU A 145 18.13 8.77 -6.27
N HIS A 146 19.19 8.28 -5.61
CA HIS A 146 20.24 9.16 -5.06
C HIS A 146 21.66 8.58 -5.13
N ILE A 147 22.64 9.48 -5.16
CA ILE A 147 24.08 9.18 -5.09
C ILE A 147 24.54 8.89 -3.64
N SER A 148 25.67 8.20 -3.48
CA SER A 148 26.29 7.97 -2.17
C SER A 148 26.64 9.29 -1.47
N VAL A 149 26.58 9.33 -0.13
CA VAL A 149 27.01 10.49 0.68
C VAL A 149 28.53 10.57 0.74
N ILE A 150 29.19 9.41 0.82
CA ILE A 150 30.62 9.33 1.08
C ILE A 150 31.37 9.47 -0.24
N ASN A 151 32.22 10.48 -0.35
CA ASN A 151 33.14 10.62 -1.47
C ASN A 151 34.41 9.80 -1.23
N GLY A 152 34.38 8.52 -1.63
CA GLY A 152 35.48 7.58 -1.45
C GLY A 152 36.80 7.92 -2.16
N THR A 153 36.82 8.96 -3.00
CA THR A 153 38.02 9.45 -3.71
C THR A 153 38.63 10.69 -3.07
N SER A 154 37.97 11.28 -2.07
CA SER A 154 38.48 12.49 -1.44
C SER A 154 39.79 12.23 -0.70
N PRO A 155 40.79 13.12 -0.83
CA PRO A 155 42.02 13.06 -0.04
C PRO A 155 41.86 13.64 1.37
N PHE A 156 40.75 14.31 1.68
CA PHE A 156 40.57 15.04 2.93
C PHE A 156 39.94 14.17 4.02
N ALA A 157 40.52 14.18 5.22
CA ALA A 157 39.98 13.44 6.37
C ALA A 157 38.57 13.90 6.78
N TYR A 158 38.25 15.18 6.55
CA TYR A 158 36.95 15.77 6.84
C TYR A 158 35.80 15.06 6.11
N ASP A 159 36.01 14.61 4.88
CA ASP A 159 34.98 13.94 4.08
C ASP A 159 34.63 12.54 4.58
N TYR A 160 35.46 11.98 5.45
CA TYR A 160 35.23 10.68 6.10
C TYR A 160 34.83 10.80 7.56
N ASP A 161 34.72 12.02 8.09
CA ASP A 161 34.29 12.21 9.47
C ASP A 161 32.82 11.81 9.63
N LEU A 162 32.54 11.02 10.67
CA LEU A 162 31.21 10.48 10.92
C LEU A 162 30.19 11.59 11.18
N THR A 163 30.60 12.67 11.85
CA THR A 163 29.69 13.78 12.14
C THR A 163 29.28 14.51 10.87
N HIS A 164 30.24 14.75 9.97
CA HIS A 164 29.98 15.35 8.67
C HIS A 164 29.14 14.44 7.76
N ILE A 165 29.43 13.14 7.72
CA ILE A 165 28.64 12.17 6.93
C ILE A 165 27.18 12.13 7.39
N VAL A 166 26.95 12.07 8.72
CA VAL A 166 25.59 12.02 9.27
C VAL A 166 24.86 13.35 9.03
N ALA A 167 25.53 14.49 9.21
CA ALA A 167 24.95 15.80 8.92
C ALA A 167 24.56 15.94 7.43
N ALA A 168 25.48 15.63 6.52
CA ALA A 168 25.23 15.66 5.08
C ALA A 168 24.12 14.68 4.64
N TYR A 169 23.94 13.57 5.36
CA TYR A 169 22.84 12.65 5.13
C TYR A 169 21.49 13.24 5.57
N GLN A 170 21.44 13.92 6.72
CA GLN A 170 20.23 14.54 7.26
C GLN A 170 19.72 15.72 6.44
N GLU A 171 20.60 16.42 5.70
CA GLU A 171 20.21 17.50 4.79
C GLU A 171 19.46 17.02 3.53
N ARG A 172 19.37 15.70 3.30
CA ARG A 172 18.69 15.15 2.12
C ARG A 172 17.17 15.22 2.26
N ASN A 173 16.49 15.47 1.14
CA ASN A 173 15.03 15.39 1.05
C ASN A 173 14.47 14.00 1.38
N VAL A 174 15.26 12.95 1.14
CA VAL A 174 14.88 11.56 1.40
C VAL A 174 16.00 10.88 2.18
N THR A 175 15.66 10.38 3.37
CA THR A 175 16.56 9.61 4.23
C THR A 175 15.89 8.30 4.63
N THR A 176 16.67 7.24 4.72
CA THR A 176 16.28 5.96 5.32
C THR A 176 16.91 5.85 6.71
N VAL A 177 16.14 5.43 7.70
CA VAL A 177 16.59 5.23 9.07
C VAL A 177 16.47 3.76 9.43
N LEU A 178 17.51 3.20 10.02
CA LEU A 178 17.45 1.85 10.57
C LEU A 178 16.60 1.88 11.85
N ASN A 179 15.41 1.27 11.80
CA ASN A 179 14.51 1.23 12.93
C ASN A 179 14.87 0.08 13.90
N ASP A 180 14.76 0.34 15.21
CA ASP A 180 14.98 -0.61 16.31
C ASP A 180 16.31 -1.41 16.26
N PRO A 181 17.48 -0.73 16.25
CA PRO A 181 18.75 -1.43 16.40
C PRO A 181 18.86 -2.00 17.82
N ASN A 182 18.91 -3.33 17.94
CA ASN A 182 19.06 -4.04 19.21
C ASN A 182 20.47 -4.67 19.30
N PRO A 183 21.53 -3.89 19.58
CA PRO A 183 22.88 -4.42 19.69
C PRO A 183 23.02 -5.24 20.99
N ILE A 184 23.60 -6.44 20.87
CA ILE A 184 23.92 -7.29 22.01
C ILE A 184 25.44 -7.38 22.10
N TRP A 185 26.00 -6.97 23.25
CA TRP A 185 27.43 -7.05 23.51
C TRP A 185 27.76 -8.33 24.27
N LEU A 186 28.54 -9.22 23.65
CA LEU A 186 29.01 -10.46 24.27
C LEU A 186 30.47 -10.31 24.71
N VAL A 187 30.76 -10.71 25.95
CA VAL A 187 32.09 -10.71 26.55
C VAL A 187 32.67 -12.13 26.63
N GLY A 188 33.98 -12.26 26.84
CA GLY A 188 34.65 -13.57 26.96
C GLY A 188 35.39 -14.04 25.71
N ARG A 189 36.07 -13.11 25.01
CA ARG A 189 36.91 -13.42 23.84
C ARG A 189 38.17 -14.19 24.27
N ALA A 190 38.56 -15.22 23.52
CA ALA A 190 39.89 -15.83 23.67
C ALA A 190 41.00 -14.86 23.22
N ALA A 191 42.22 -15.03 23.72
CA ALA A 191 43.33 -14.10 23.49
C ALA A 191 43.58 -13.79 22.01
N ASP A 192 43.50 -14.81 21.14
CA ASP A 192 43.79 -14.71 19.70
C ASP A 192 42.53 -14.72 18.81
N ALA A 193 41.34 -14.69 19.42
CA ALA A 193 40.10 -14.68 18.66
C ALA A 193 39.79 -13.27 18.13
N PRO A 194 39.26 -13.14 16.89
CA PRO A 194 38.82 -11.86 16.36
C PRO A 194 37.58 -11.34 17.10
N PHE A 195 37.35 -10.04 17.02
CA PHE A 195 36.09 -9.43 17.40
C PHE A 195 35.08 -9.57 16.25
N VAL A 196 33.94 -10.20 16.53
CA VAL A 196 32.94 -10.55 15.51
C VAL A 196 31.71 -9.68 15.65
N ILE A 197 31.34 -9.01 14.55
CA ILE A 197 30.08 -8.28 14.40
C ILE A 197 29.17 -9.11 13.51
N ASN A 198 28.03 -9.52 14.04
CA ASN A 198 26.96 -10.15 13.26
C ASN A 198 25.78 -9.18 13.20
N ALA A 199 25.40 -8.76 11.99
CA ALA A 199 24.25 -7.90 11.76
C ALA A 199 23.30 -8.54 10.74
N ILE A 200 22.01 -8.54 11.06
CA ILE A 200 20.94 -8.97 10.17
C ILE A 200 20.07 -7.74 9.93
N ILE A 201 20.11 -7.22 8.71
CA ILE A 201 19.34 -6.05 8.30
C ILE A 201 18.17 -6.54 7.45
N ARG A 202 16.95 -6.14 7.82
CA ARG A 202 15.74 -6.50 7.09
C ARG A 202 15.25 -5.31 6.28
N TYR A 203 14.76 -5.59 5.08
CA TYR A 203 14.14 -4.62 4.18
C TYR A 203 12.63 -4.83 4.24
N PRO A 204 11.89 -4.08 5.09
CA PRO A 204 10.45 -4.23 5.20
C PRO A 204 9.74 -3.66 3.96
N VAL A 205 8.51 -4.11 3.76
CA VAL A 205 7.57 -3.47 2.84
C VAL A 205 7.09 -2.17 3.47
N GLU A 206 7.05 -1.09 2.70
CA GLU A 206 6.59 0.22 3.17
C GLU A 206 5.20 0.54 2.64
N VAL A 207 4.37 1.13 3.51
CA VAL A 207 3.02 1.57 3.16
C VAL A 207 3.09 3.03 2.72
N ILE A 208 2.98 3.28 1.42
CA ILE A 208 3.00 4.63 0.85
C ILE A 208 1.58 5.18 0.86
N SER A 209 1.38 6.25 1.63
CA SER A 209 0.11 6.98 1.70
C SER A 209 0.04 8.08 0.63
N TYR A 210 -1.04 8.12 -0.13
CA TYR A 210 -1.26 9.12 -1.17
C TYR A 210 -2.71 9.65 -1.16
N GLN A 211 -2.93 10.75 -1.87
CA GLN A 211 -4.26 11.30 -2.10
C GLN A 211 -4.83 10.71 -3.40
N PRO A 212 -5.98 10.02 -3.36
CA PRO A 212 -6.60 9.45 -4.55
C PRO A 212 -6.88 10.50 -5.61
N GLY A 213 -6.70 10.14 -6.88
CA GLY A 213 -7.09 10.99 -8.01
C GLY A 213 -8.61 11.02 -8.24
N PHE A 214 -9.10 11.96 -9.05
CA PHE A 214 -10.53 12.09 -9.37
C PHE A 214 -11.15 10.76 -9.86
N TRP A 215 -10.51 10.09 -10.83
CA TRP A 215 -11.01 8.84 -11.40
C TRP A 215 -11.02 7.68 -10.41
N GLU A 216 -10.08 7.65 -9.47
CA GLU A 216 -10.08 6.65 -8.41
C GLU A 216 -11.23 6.88 -7.43
N MET A 217 -11.53 8.13 -7.08
CA MET A 217 -12.70 8.46 -6.25
C MET A 217 -14.00 8.04 -6.95
N VAL A 218 -14.15 8.36 -8.24
CA VAL A 218 -15.33 7.95 -9.04
C VAL A 218 -15.46 6.43 -9.09
N LYS A 219 -14.34 5.70 -9.24
CA LYS A 219 -14.30 4.23 -9.21
C LYS A 219 -14.86 3.67 -7.89
N PHE A 220 -14.58 4.26 -6.74
CA PHE A 220 -15.14 3.76 -5.48
C PHE A 220 -16.59 4.21 -5.27
N ALA A 221 -16.90 5.46 -5.63
CA ALA A 221 -18.24 6.01 -5.52
C ALA A 221 -19.26 5.22 -6.36
N TRP A 222 -18.92 4.84 -7.60
CA TRP A 222 -19.86 4.12 -8.47
C TRP A 222 -20.16 2.71 -7.94
N VAL A 223 -19.15 1.97 -7.46
CA VAL A 223 -19.34 0.61 -6.90
C VAL A 223 -20.29 0.66 -5.71
N GLN A 224 -20.11 1.63 -4.81
CA GLN A 224 -20.96 1.79 -3.63
C GLN A 224 -22.39 2.18 -3.99
N TYR A 225 -22.55 3.18 -4.86
CA TYR A 225 -23.86 3.67 -5.25
C TYR A 225 -24.66 2.61 -6.00
N VAL A 226 -24.07 1.95 -7.00
CA VAL A 226 -24.77 0.93 -7.81
C VAL A 226 -25.16 -0.27 -6.95
N SER A 227 -24.30 -0.72 -6.04
CA SER A 227 -24.59 -1.86 -5.16
C SER A 227 -25.84 -1.62 -4.30
N ILE A 228 -26.00 -0.41 -3.77
CA ILE A 228 -27.18 -0.05 -2.95
C ILE A 228 -28.39 0.22 -3.84
N LEU A 229 -28.19 0.90 -4.98
CA LEU A 229 -29.27 1.25 -5.90
C LEU A 229 -30.00 0.00 -6.42
N LEU A 230 -29.29 -1.09 -6.73
CA LEU A 230 -29.90 -2.33 -7.21
C LEU A 230 -30.91 -2.92 -6.20
N ILE A 231 -30.58 -2.89 -4.91
CA ILE A 231 -31.48 -3.35 -3.84
C ILE A 231 -32.73 -2.48 -3.81
N PHE A 232 -32.56 -1.16 -3.88
CA PHE A 232 -33.69 -0.22 -3.89
C PHE A 232 -34.57 -0.41 -5.13
N LEU A 233 -33.97 -0.55 -6.32
CA LEU A 233 -34.71 -0.82 -7.55
C LEU A 233 -35.57 -2.08 -7.40
N TRP A 234 -35.00 -3.16 -6.89
CA TRP A 234 -35.72 -4.42 -6.67
C TRP A 234 -36.88 -4.26 -5.66
N VAL A 235 -36.63 -3.63 -4.51
CA VAL A 235 -37.67 -3.40 -3.48
C VAL A 235 -38.80 -2.53 -4.03
N PHE A 236 -38.47 -1.40 -4.65
CA PHE A 236 -39.48 -0.46 -5.15
C PHE A 236 -40.21 -0.98 -6.38
N GLU A 237 -39.58 -1.84 -7.19
CA GLU A 237 -40.28 -2.57 -8.24
C GLU A 237 -41.37 -3.48 -7.66
N ARG A 238 -41.08 -4.23 -6.60
CA ARG A 238 -42.07 -5.08 -5.91
C ARG A 238 -43.20 -4.25 -5.29
N ILE A 239 -42.88 -3.13 -4.66
CA ILE A 239 -43.88 -2.21 -4.09
C ILE A 239 -44.78 -1.65 -5.19
N LYS A 240 -44.21 -1.20 -6.32
CA LYS A 240 -45.00 -0.71 -7.46
C LYS A 240 -45.95 -1.79 -7.99
N ILE A 241 -45.45 -3.01 -8.21
CA ILE A 241 -46.26 -4.14 -8.68
C ILE A 241 -47.42 -4.38 -7.71
N PHE A 242 -47.16 -4.43 -6.41
CA PHE A 242 -48.20 -4.63 -5.39
C PHE A 242 -49.25 -3.50 -5.40
N VAL A 243 -48.83 -2.24 -5.47
CA VAL A 243 -49.72 -1.07 -5.45
C VAL A 243 -50.64 -1.03 -6.67
N PHE A 244 -50.11 -1.33 -7.85
CA PHE A 244 -50.89 -1.31 -9.11
C PHE A 244 -51.75 -2.55 -9.28
N GLN A 245 -51.28 -3.75 -8.89
CA GLN A 245 -52.08 -4.97 -8.94
C GLN A 245 -53.29 -4.91 -8.00
N ASN A 246 -53.11 -4.36 -6.80
CA ASN A 246 -54.17 -4.26 -5.80
C ASN A 246 -55.02 -2.98 -5.92
N GLN A 247 -54.80 -2.15 -6.96
CA GLN A 247 -55.51 -0.88 -7.18
C GLN A 247 -55.54 0.05 -5.95
N VAL A 248 -54.46 0.04 -5.15
CA VAL A 248 -54.35 0.88 -3.94
C VAL A 248 -54.41 2.37 -4.29
N VAL A 249 -54.05 2.72 -5.54
CA VAL A 249 -54.21 4.06 -6.10
C VAL A 249 -55.12 4.00 -7.31
N THR A 250 -56.00 5.01 -7.46
CA THR A 250 -56.96 5.12 -8.55
C THR A 250 -56.25 5.16 -9.90
N THR A 251 -56.24 4.02 -10.58
CA THR A 251 -55.71 3.84 -11.92
C THR A 251 -56.80 3.29 -12.81
N ILE A 252 -56.77 3.64 -14.09
CA ILE A 252 -57.69 3.08 -15.07
C ILE A 252 -56.94 1.91 -15.71
N PRO A 253 -57.31 0.65 -15.42
CA PRO A 253 -56.74 -0.49 -16.12
C PRO A 253 -57.24 -0.44 -17.56
N VAL A 254 -56.32 -0.25 -18.51
CA VAL A 254 -56.63 -0.37 -19.93
C VAL A 254 -56.17 -1.75 -20.37
N THR A 255 -57.13 -2.63 -20.62
CA THR A 255 -56.88 -3.84 -21.41
C THR A 255 -56.63 -3.40 -22.84
N VAL A 256 -55.40 -3.60 -23.33
CA VAL A 256 -55.11 -3.40 -24.74
C VAL A 256 -55.77 -4.57 -25.49
N THR A 257 -56.94 -4.35 -26.05
CA THR A 257 -57.52 -5.29 -27.02
C THR A 257 -56.67 -5.24 -28.28
N PRO A 258 -56.21 -6.39 -28.82
CA PRO A 258 -55.48 -6.40 -30.08
C PRO A 258 -56.40 -5.85 -31.16
N ARG A 259 -55.91 -4.83 -31.88
CA ARG A 259 -56.65 -4.14 -32.93
C ARG A 259 -56.65 -5.00 -34.20
N GLY A 260 -57.51 -6.01 -34.25
CA GLY A 260 -57.87 -6.78 -35.43
C GLY A 260 -59.36 -7.17 -35.32
N ASP A 261 -60.06 -7.23 -36.45
CA ASP A 261 -61.45 -7.70 -36.58
C ASP A 261 -62.58 -6.70 -36.28
N LEU A 262 -62.47 -5.50 -36.86
CA LEU A 262 -63.64 -4.70 -37.24
C LEU A 262 -63.60 -4.46 -38.76
N CYS A 263 -63.61 -5.54 -39.55
CA CYS A 263 -63.96 -5.47 -40.96
C CYS A 263 -65.43 -5.81 -41.11
N LYS A 264 -66.20 -4.87 -41.68
CA LYS A 264 -67.64 -4.97 -41.92
C LYS A 264 -67.94 -6.05 -42.97
N GLU A 265 -68.81 -7.00 -42.66
CA GLU A 265 -69.58 -7.71 -43.70
C GLU A 265 -70.93 -7.01 -43.89
N HIS A 266 -71.10 -6.37 -45.04
CA HIS A 266 -72.39 -5.98 -45.58
C HIS A 266 -73.01 -7.24 -46.23
N LEU A 267 -74.07 -7.78 -45.63
CA LEU A 267 -74.93 -8.79 -46.23
C LEU A 267 -75.77 -8.18 -47.37
N SER A 268 -75.83 -8.88 -48.50
CA SER A 268 -76.82 -8.67 -49.58
C SER A 268 -78.18 -9.22 -49.20
#